data_AF-A0A946KYZ2-F1
#
_entry.id   AF-A0A946KYZ2-F1
#
_cell.length_a   1.000
_cell.length_b   1.000
_cell.length_c   1.000
_cell.angle_alpha   90.00
_cell.angle_beta   90.00
_cell.angle_gamma   90.00
#
_symmetry.space_group_name_H-M   'P 1'
#
loop_
_entity.id
_entity.type
_entity.pdbx_description
1 polymer ?
#
loop_
_entity_poly.entity_id
_entity_poly.type
_entity_poly.pdbx_seq_one_letter_code
_entity_poly.pdbx_strand_id
1 'polypeptide(L)'
;MNEIKKTYKNYVGGKYVRSESGKTFRIELKNEFYEVPLTSRKDIRDAVVAAKKGHTDWQKLSPYNKTQVLYRLSEMLEGNFETYQQLLQDAGLTKAKAKEDIHKAVDSIIWYAGMADKWEQMTGNLNPVAGDFFNISHQESLGVVFTLNSNTQSLNSLLLNMLPALTVGCSVISFNEENSVLALKLAEDINNSDLPGGALNIMSGKFELLIEDISNHVEITAMAIYKEIHNDEKTMIKENASKSLKRIFINPPTMGLEALFPFIETKTVWHPKGR
;
A
#
# COMPACT_ATOMS: atom_id res chain seq x y z
N MET A 1 -18.90 -23.24 -24.21
CA MET A 1 -19.06 -22.63 -22.87
C MET A 1 -19.43 -21.17 -23.09
N ASN A 2 -20.50 -20.68 -22.46
CA ASN A 2 -20.77 -19.24 -22.47
C ASN A 2 -19.70 -18.56 -21.62
N GLU A 3 -19.01 -17.58 -22.18
CA GLU A 3 -17.97 -16.82 -21.50
C GLU A 3 -18.63 -15.79 -20.58
N ILE A 4 -18.62 -16.05 -19.27
CA ILE A 4 -19.12 -15.11 -18.26
C ILE A 4 -17.96 -14.21 -17.86
N LYS A 5 -17.99 -12.94 -18.30
CA LYS A 5 -16.93 -11.98 -18.02
C LYS A 5 -16.91 -11.53 -16.57
N LYS A 6 -15.72 -11.48 -15.97
CA LYS A 6 -15.50 -11.03 -14.60
C LYS A 6 -15.36 -9.50 -14.57
N THR A 7 -16.25 -8.82 -13.86
CA THR A 7 -16.10 -7.40 -13.51
C THR A 7 -15.46 -7.31 -12.12
N TYR A 8 -14.31 -6.64 -12.03
CA TYR A 8 -13.64 -6.45 -10.74
C TYR A 8 -14.35 -5.39 -9.89
N LYS A 9 -14.02 -5.38 -8.60
CA LYS A 9 -14.54 -4.45 -7.59
C LYS A 9 -13.37 -3.91 -6.79
N ASN A 10 -13.47 -2.68 -6.30
CA ASN A 10 -12.49 -2.15 -5.36
C ASN A 10 -12.53 -2.98 -4.08
N TYR A 11 -11.41 -3.07 -3.37
CA TYR A 11 -11.32 -3.74 -2.08
C TYR A 11 -11.08 -2.69 -1.00
N VAL A 12 -12.11 -2.43 -0.19
CA VAL A 12 -12.10 -1.36 0.81
C VAL A 12 -12.67 -1.91 2.11
N GLY A 13 -11.96 -1.71 3.21
CA GLY A 13 -12.45 -2.09 4.54
C GLY A 13 -12.70 -3.60 4.70
N GLY A 14 -11.97 -4.45 3.98
CA GLY A 14 -12.17 -5.91 4.00
C GLY A 14 -13.33 -6.40 3.13
N LYS A 15 -13.79 -5.61 2.15
CA LYS A 15 -14.95 -5.94 1.32
C LYS A 15 -14.73 -5.56 -0.14
N TYR A 16 -15.31 -6.36 -1.04
CA TYR A 16 -15.39 -6.03 -2.47
C TYR A 16 -16.57 -5.10 -2.75
N VAL A 17 -16.27 -3.83 -3.02
CA VAL A 17 -17.25 -2.76 -3.23
C VAL A 17 -17.26 -2.29 -4.69
N ARG A 18 -18.46 -1.98 -5.20
CA ARG A 18 -18.59 -1.29 -6.49
C ARG A 18 -18.26 0.19 -6.30
N SER A 19 -17.73 0.84 -7.32
CA SER A 19 -17.65 2.31 -7.37
C SER A 19 -19.05 2.89 -7.18
N GLU A 20 -19.16 3.93 -6.37
CA GLU A 20 -20.42 4.60 -6.10
C GLU A 20 -21.08 5.14 -7.36
N SER A 21 -20.26 5.59 -8.32
CA SER A 21 -20.74 6.08 -9.62
C SER A 21 -21.24 4.96 -10.55
N GLY A 22 -20.96 3.70 -10.22
CA GLY A 22 -21.19 2.53 -11.08
C GLY A 22 -20.32 2.48 -12.35
N LYS A 23 -19.48 3.50 -12.58
CA LYS A 23 -18.62 3.57 -13.78
C LYS A 23 -17.46 2.59 -13.68
N THR A 24 -17.08 2.07 -14.84
CA THR A 24 -15.90 1.23 -15.04
C THR A 24 -15.06 1.81 -16.18
N PHE A 25 -13.81 1.37 -16.25
CA PHE A 25 -12.96 1.53 -17.42
C PHE A 25 -12.35 0.17 -17.78
N ARG A 26 -11.86 0.05 -19.01
CA ARG A 26 -11.34 -1.22 -19.54
C ARG A 26 -9.83 -1.27 -19.42
N ILE A 27 -9.33 -2.42 -18.98
CA ILE A 27 -7.92 -2.82 -19.12
C ILE A 27 -7.87 -3.95 -20.14
N GLU A 28 -7.04 -3.80 -21.16
CA GLU A 28 -6.84 -4.81 -22.19
C GLU A 28 -5.57 -5.63 -21.87
N LEU A 29 -5.71 -6.95 -21.81
CA LEU A 29 -4.58 -7.89 -21.66
C LEU A 29 -4.67 -8.91 -22.79
N LYS A 30 -3.66 -8.94 -23.67
CA LYS A 30 -3.58 -9.79 -24.86
C LYS A 30 -4.86 -9.74 -25.71
N ASN A 31 -5.74 -10.74 -25.60
CA ASN A 31 -6.97 -10.88 -26.40
C ASN A 31 -8.24 -10.74 -25.54
N GLU A 32 -8.11 -10.33 -24.28
CA GLU A 32 -9.21 -10.15 -23.35
C GLU A 32 -9.27 -8.70 -22.85
N PHE A 33 -10.44 -8.31 -22.35
CA PHE A 33 -10.61 -7.06 -21.63
C PHE A 33 -11.29 -7.31 -20.29
N TYR A 34 -10.87 -6.54 -19.30
CA TYR A 34 -11.38 -6.57 -17.95
C TYR A 34 -12.02 -5.23 -17.63
N GLU A 35 -13.23 -5.27 -17.07
CA GLU A 35 -13.86 -4.07 -16.53
C GLU A 35 -13.43 -3.88 -15.07
N VAL A 36 -12.79 -2.75 -14.80
CA VAL A 36 -12.34 -2.35 -13.47
C VAL A 36 -13.06 -1.07 -13.04
N PRO A 37 -13.35 -0.88 -11.74
CA PRO A 37 -14.04 0.31 -11.25
C PRO A 37 -13.32 1.61 -11.61
N LEU A 38 -14.07 2.60 -12.07
CA LEU A 38 -13.61 3.99 -12.10
C LEU A 38 -13.96 4.62 -10.75
N THR A 39 -12.98 4.66 -9.84
CA THR A 39 -13.16 5.24 -8.50
C THR A 39 -13.59 6.70 -8.59
N SER A 40 -14.59 7.06 -7.78
CA SER A 40 -15.09 8.42 -7.62
C SER A 40 -14.49 9.11 -6.39
N ARG A 41 -14.72 10.42 -6.27
CA ARG A 41 -14.41 11.20 -5.07
C ARG A 41 -15.02 10.60 -3.80
N LYS A 42 -16.25 10.09 -3.87
CA LYS A 42 -16.94 9.52 -2.70
C LYS A 42 -16.29 8.21 -2.27
N ASP A 43 -15.92 7.36 -3.23
CA ASP A 43 -15.20 6.12 -2.96
C ASP A 43 -13.86 6.37 -2.25
N ILE A 44 -13.13 7.43 -2.63
CA ILE A 44 -11.89 7.84 -1.94
C ILE A 44 -12.18 8.20 -0.47
N ARG A 45 -13.23 8.98 -0.20
CA ARG A 45 -13.60 9.33 1.18
C ARG A 45 -13.95 8.09 2.01
N ASP A 46 -14.73 7.18 1.44
CA ASP A 46 -15.12 5.93 2.10
C ASP A 46 -13.88 5.05 2.36
N ALA A 47 -12.93 5.02 1.43
CA ALA A 47 -11.64 4.34 1.60
C ALA A 47 -10.78 4.97 2.68
N VAL A 48 -10.75 6.30 2.81
CA VAL A 48 -10.03 6.97 3.90
C VAL A 48 -10.66 6.68 5.27
N VAL A 49 -11.99 6.66 5.37
CA VAL A 49 -12.69 6.27 6.60
C VAL A 49 -12.35 4.83 6.98
N ALA A 50 -12.37 3.90 6.02
CA ALA A 50 -11.98 2.52 6.23
C ALA A 50 -10.50 2.40 6.63
N ALA A 51 -9.62 3.17 5.99
CA ALA A 51 -8.19 3.19 6.27
C ALA A 51 -7.89 3.70 7.69
N LYS A 52 -8.55 4.77 8.17
CA LYS A 52 -8.39 5.23 9.56
C LYS A 52 -8.73 4.15 10.59
N LYS A 53 -9.83 3.43 10.37
CA LYS A 53 -10.21 2.30 11.22
C LYS A 53 -9.18 1.17 11.12
N GLY A 54 -8.80 0.81 9.89
CA GLY A 54 -7.81 -0.23 9.60
C GLY A 54 -6.44 0.08 10.22
N HIS A 55 -6.00 1.33 10.21
CA HIS A 55 -4.76 1.78 10.86
C HIS A 55 -4.84 1.54 12.37
N THR A 56 -5.95 1.93 13.00
CA THR A 56 -6.15 1.72 14.44
C THR A 56 -6.10 0.24 14.81
N ASP A 57 -6.75 -0.62 14.02
CA ASP A 57 -6.78 -2.06 14.29
C ASP A 57 -5.46 -2.74 13.94
N TRP A 58 -4.75 -2.27 12.91
CA TRP A 58 -3.43 -2.77 12.53
C TRP A 58 -2.35 -2.38 13.55
N GLN A 59 -2.41 -1.16 14.11
CA GLN A 59 -1.51 -0.72 15.16
C GLN A 59 -1.65 -1.51 16.47
N LYS A 60 -2.86 -1.98 16.80
CA LYS A 60 -3.11 -2.79 18.00
C LYS A 60 -2.48 -4.18 17.95
N LEU A 61 -2.16 -4.69 16.76
CA LEU A 61 -1.50 -5.97 16.65
C LEU A 61 -0.07 -5.87 17.17
N SER A 62 0.36 -6.89 17.90
CA SER A 62 1.77 -7.02 18.28
C SER A 62 2.64 -7.11 17.02
N PRO A 63 3.92 -6.69 17.08
CA PRO A 63 4.82 -6.80 15.94
C PRO A 63 4.92 -8.24 15.40
N TYR A 64 4.91 -9.24 16.30
CA TYR A 64 4.84 -10.66 15.93
C TYR A 64 3.58 -11.00 15.11
N ASN A 65 2.40 -10.53 15.54
CA ASN A 65 1.16 -10.78 14.79
C ASN A 65 1.18 -10.11 13.42
N LYS A 66 1.77 -8.91 13.29
CA LYS A 66 1.98 -8.27 11.98
C LYS A 66 2.86 -9.13 11.08
N THR A 67 3.94 -9.70 11.60
CA THR A 67 4.78 -10.68 10.88
C THR A 67 3.97 -11.87 10.40
N GLN A 68 3.15 -12.49 11.28
CA GLN A 68 2.35 -13.66 10.90
C GLN A 68 1.34 -13.35 9.80
N VAL A 69 0.66 -12.20 9.87
CA VAL A 69 -0.30 -11.76 8.86
C VAL A 69 0.36 -11.52 7.50
N LEU A 70 1.52 -10.84 7.48
CA LEU A 70 2.28 -10.63 6.23
C LEU A 70 2.83 -11.95 5.69
N TYR A 71 3.30 -12.85 6.55
CA TYR A 71 3.73 -14.18 6.12
C TYR A 71 2.57 -14.97 5.52
N ARG A 72 1.37 -14.92 6.12
CA ARG A 72 0.15 -15.53 5.57
C ARG A 72 -0.21 -14.97 4.20
N LEU A 73 -0.01 -13.67 3.96
CA LEU A 73 -0.20 -13.06 2.64
C LEU A 73 0.74 -13.69 1.60
N SER A 74 1.99 -14.00 1.95
CA SER A 74 2.91 -14.70 1.03
C SER A 74 2.43 -16.10 0.68
N GLU A 75 1.89 -16.85 1.65
CA GLU A 75 1.31 -18.18 1.40
C GLU A 75 0.10 -18.12 0.47
N MET A 76 -0.79 -17.13 0.66
CA MET A 76 -1.97 -16.95 -0.19
C MET A 76 -1.59 -16.58 -1.62
N LEU A 77 -0.58 -15.72 -1.79
CA LEU A 77 -0.07 -15.33 -3.09
C LEU A 77 0.62 -16.51 -3.80
N GLU A 78 1.47 -17.25 -3.09
CA GLU A 78 2.15 -18.44 -3.63
C GLU A 78 1.15 -19.52 -4.06
N GLY A 79 0.09 -19.75 -3.27
CA GLY A 79 -0.99 -20.67 -3.63
C GLY A 79 -1.72 -20.28 -4.92
N ASN A 80 -1.69 -19.01 -5.31
CA ASN A 80 -2.31 -18.48 -6.53
C ASN A 80 -1.31 -18.24 -7.68
N PHE A 81 -0.10 -18.83 -7.61
CA PHE A 81 0.99 -18.66 -8.57
C PHE A 81 0.56 -18.77 -10.04
N GLU A 82 -0.19 -19.82 -10.41
CA GLU A 82 -0.58 -20.07 -11.80
C GLU A 82 -1.48 -18.94 -12.35
N THR A 83 -2.36 -18.39 -11.51
CA THR A 83 -3.24 -17.27 -11.91
C THR A 83 -2.43 -16.02 -12.17
N TYR A 84 -1.47 -15.69 -11.30
CA TYR A 84 -0.58 -14.56 -11.52
C TYR A 84 0.32 -14.74 -12.73
N GLN A 85 0.83 -15.96 -12.94
CA GLN A 85 1.66 -16.25 -14.10
C GLN A 85 0.87 -16.05 -15.40
N GLN A 86 -0.41 -16.45 -15.42
CA GLN A 86 -1.28 -16.23 -16.57
C GLN A 86 -1.52 -14.74 -16.81
N LEU A 87 -1.93 -13.99 -15.79
CA LEU A 87 -2.18 -12.54 -15.90
C LEU A 87 -0.96 -11.76 -16.38
N LEU A 88 0.23 -12.07 -15.86
CA LEU A 88 1.48 -11.42 -16.28
C LEU A 88 1.87 -11.78 -17.71
N GLN A 89 1.62 -13.02 -18.14
CA GLN A 89 1.84 -13.41 -19.55
C GLN A 89 0.86 -12.72 -20.50
N ASP A 90 -0.40 -12.58 -20.11
CA ASP A 90 -1.40 -11.84 -20.90
C ASP A 90 -1.10 -10.33 -20.91
N ALA A 91 -0.42 -9.83 -19.89
CA ALA A 91 0.17 -8.49 -19.87
C ALA A 91 1.45 -8.35 -20.72
N GLY A 92 1.91 -9.42 -21.37
CA GLY A 92 3.02 -9.40 -22.32
C GLY A 92 4.37 -9.91 -21.78
N LEU A 93 4.44 -10.40 -20.53
CA LEU A 93 5.68 -11.00 -20.02
C LEU A 93 5.87 -12.41 -20.59
N THR A 94 7.13 -12.83 -20.74
CA THR A 94 7.42 -14.24 -21.01
C THR A 94 7.15 -15.07 -19.76
N LYS A 95 6.85 -16.37 -19.92
CA LYS A 95 6.67 -17.30 -18.80
C LYS A 95 7.79 -17.25 -17.76
N ALA A 96 9.04 -17.14 -18.23
CA ALA A 96 10.22 -17.05 -17.37
C ALA A 96 10.23 -15.74 -16.55
N LYS A 97 9.97 -14.59 -17.18
CA LYS A 97 9.91 -13.30 -16.50
C LYS A 97 8.73 -13.21 -15.53
N ALA A 98 7.57 -13.74 -15.91
CA ALA A 98 6.40 -13.81 -15.04
C ALA A 98 6.68 -14.65 -13.79
N LYS A 99 7.33 -15.82 -13.96
CA LYS A 99 7.76 -16.67 -12.83
C LYS A 99 8.75 -15.94 -11.91
N GLU A 100 9.75 -15.29 -12.48
CA GLU A 100 10.74 -14.52 -11.73
C GLU A 100 10.09 -13.38 -10.93
N ASP A 101 9.16 -12.65 -11.54
CA ASP A 101 8.43 -11.55 -10.90
C ASP A 101 7.61 -12.03 -9.68
N ILE A 102 6.90 -13.15 -9.82
CA ILE A 102 6.10 -13.73 -8.73
C ILE A 102 7.00 -14.23 -7.59
N HIS A 103 8.13 -14.87 -7.89
CA HIS A 103 9.05 -15.29 -6.84
C HIS A 103 9.63 -14.08 -6.08
N LYS A 104 10.02 -13.02 -6.78
CA LYS A 104 10.47 -11.77 -6.13
C LYS A 104 9.37 -11.13 -5.28
N ALA A 105 8.12 -11.20 -5.72
CA ALA A 105 6.97 -10.72 -4.95
C ALA A 105 6.83 -11.48 -3.63
N VAL A 106 6.89 -12.83 -3.67
CA VAL A 106 6.87 -13.67 -2.46
C VAL A 106 8.05 -13.35 -1.54
N ASP A 107 9.27 -13.30 -2.09
CA ASP A 107 10.48 -12.98 -1.32
C ASP A 107 10.38 -11.61 -0.65
N SER A 108 9.83 -10.62 -1.36
CA SER A 108 9.63 -9.27 -0.82
C SER A 108 8.64 -9.27 0.34
N ILE A 109 7.52 -9.98 0.24
CA ILE A 109 6.57 -10.12 1.35
C ILE A 109 7.26 -10.77 2.56
N ILE A 110 8.00 -11.85 2.35
CA ILE A 110 8.72 -12.56 3.42
C ILE A 110 9.75 -11.63 4.08
N TRP A 111 10.50 -10.86 3.30
CA TRP A 111 11.47 -9.91 3.81
C TRP A 111 10.81 -8.84 4.70
N TYR A 112 9.73 -8.21 4.21
CA TYR A 112 9.00 -7.20 4.97
C TYR A 112 8.26 -7.77 6.18
N ALA A 113 7.72 -9.00 6.09
CA ALA A 113 7.18 -9.74 7.24
C ALA A 113 8.24 -9.94 8.32
N GLY A 114 9.45 -10.35 7.92
CA GLY A 114 10.59 -10.51 8.81
C GLY A 114 11.12 -9.20 9.40
N MET A 115 10.82 -8.05 8.79
CA MET A 115 11.16 -6.72 9.31
C MET A 115 10.11 -6.14 10.26
N ALA A 116 8.85 -6.59 10.20
CA ALA A 116 7.73 -6.02 10.94
C ALA A 116 7.92 -6.00 12.47
N ASP A 117 8.74 -6.90 13.02
CA ASP A 117 9.09 -7.00 14.44
C ASP A 117 10.51 -6.51 14.79
N LYS A 118 11.27 -6.00 13.81
CA LYS A 118 12.68 -5.58 13.98
C LYS A 118 12.92 -4.11 13.67
N TRP A 119 12.11 -3.52 12.79
CA TRP A 119 12.35 -2.17 12.29
C TRP A 119 12.43 -1.12 13.41
N GLU A 120 11.59 -1.22 14.46
CA GLU A 120 11.59 -0.29 15.59
C GLU A 120 12.94 -0.23 16.32
N GLN A 121 13.59 -1.39 16.53
CA GLN A 121 14.90 -1.46 17.16
C GLN A 121 16.01 -0.92 16.24
N MET A 122 15.87 -1.12 14.94
CA MET A 122 16.86 -0.68 13.94
C MET A 122 16.80 0.83 13.67
N THR A 123 15.69 1.48 14.03
CA THR A 123 15.40 2.89 13.69
C THR A 123 15.19 3.79 14.90
N GLY A 124 14.98 3.21 16.08
CA GLY A 124 14.98 3.91 17.36
C GLY A 124 16.35 3.88 18.05
N ASN A 125 16.51 4.71 19.07
CA ASN A 125 17.75 4.80 19.83
C ASN A 125 17.56 5.35 21.25
N LEU A 126 18.44 4.93 22.17
CA LEU A 126 18.64 5.57 23.46
C LEU A 126 19.62 6.74 23.28
N ASN A 127 19.15 7.96 23.52
CA ASN A 127 19.93 9.18 23.33
C ASN A 127 20.77 9.49 24.57
N PRO A 128 22.09 9.74 24.43
CA PRO A 128 22.91 10.20 25.54
C PRO A 128 22.54 11.64 25.90
N VAL A 129 22.16 11.86 27.16
CA VAL A 129 21.80 13.20 27.67
C VAL A 129 22.49 13.47 28.99
N ALA A 130 22.79 14.74 29.25
CA ALA A 130 23.21 15.17 30.57
C ALA A 130 21.97 15.22 31.48
N GLY A 131 21.99 14.46 32.58
CA GLY A 131 20.92 14.41 33.57
C GLY A 131 20.38 13.01 33.83
N ASP A 132 19.56 12.92 34.87
CA ASP A 132 19.02 11.65 35.37
C ASP A 132 17.75 11.25 34.58
N PHE A 133 17.89 11.08 33.26
CA PHE A 133 16.80 10.71 32.34
C PHE A 133 17.21 9.58 31.38
N PHE A 134 16.28 8.68 31.10
CA PHE A 134 16.26 7.93 29.86
C PHE A 134 15.61 8.79 28.79
N ASN A 135 16.39 9.18 27.79
CA ASN A 135 15.87 9.83 26.59
C ASN A 135 15.82 8.80 25.46
N ILE A 136 14.62 8.44 25.01
CA ILE A 136 14.40 7.38 24.03
C ILE A 136 13.68 7.98 22.82
N SER A 137 14.32 7.92 21.66
CA SER A 137 13.68 8.20 20.38
C SER A 137 13.19 6.89 19.80
N HIS A 138 11.87 6.74 19.77
CA HIS A 138 11.19 5.62 19.13
C HIS A 138 10.43 6.11 17.91
N GLN A 139 10.07 5.20 17.02
CA GLN A 139 9.42 5.52 15.76
C GLN A 139 7.94 5.15 15.83
N GLU A 140 7.07 6.04 15.37
CA GLU A 140 5.64 5.76 15.21
C GLU A 140 5.28 5.80 13.71
N SER A 141 4.32 4.99 13.29
CA SER A 141 3.83 5.03 11.91
C SER A 141 3.03 6.30 11.63
N LEU A 142 3.05 6.81 10.40
CA LEU A 142 2.36 8.05 10.03
C LEU A 142 0.82 7.97 10.00
N GLY A 143 0.22 6.78 9.95
CA GLY A 143 -1.24 6.64 9.85
C GLY A 143 -1.71 6.22 8.46
N VAL A 144 -2.55 7.04 7.80
CA VAL A 144 -3.10 6.69 6.48
C VAL A 144 -2.15 7.13 5.37
N VAL A 145 -1.65 6.16 4.61
CA VAL A 145 -0.77 6.37 3.47
C VAL A 145 -1.53 6.10 2.18
N PHE A 146 -1.46 7.02 1.23
CA PHE A 146 -1.94 6.80 -0.13
C PHE A 146 -0.76 6.47 -1.05
N THR A 147 -0.87 5.41 -1.84
CA THR A 147 0.15 5.05 -2.83
C THR A 147 -0.43 5.16 -4.24
N LEU A 148 0.22 5.95 -5.09
CA LEU A 148 -0.04 5.94 -6.53
C LEU A 148 0.99 5.02 -7.19
N ASN A 149 0.54 3.81 -7.54
CA ASN A 149 1.44 2.78 -8.06
C ASN A 149 1.88 3.08 -9.50
N SER A 150 3.06 2.59 -9.86
CA SER A 150 3.51 2.65 -11.25
C SER A 150 2.58 1.86 -12.17
N ASN A 151 2.54 2.24 -13.45
CA ASN A 151 1.76 1.54 -14.47
C ASN A 151 2.41 0.22 -14.94
N THR A 152 3.42 -0.27 -14.24
CA THR A 152 4.15 -1.48 -14.60
C THR A 152 3.34 -2.73 -14.24
N GLN A 153 3.22 -3.67 -15.18
CA GLN A 153 2.61 -4.99 -14.95
C GLN A 153 3.61 -5.91 -14.24
N SER A 154 3.81 -5.67 -12.95
CA SER A 154 4.72 -6.41 -12.06
C SER A 154 4.09 -6.52 -10.68
N LEU A 155 3.92 -7.75 -10.21
CA LEU A 155 3.37 -8.05 -8.89
C LEU A 155 4.36 -7.63 -7.80
N ASN A 156 5.65 -7.86 -8.06
CA ASN A 156 6.71 -7.43 -7.17
C ASN A 156 6.72 -5.91 -7.00
N SER A 157 6.70 -5.15 -8.10
CA SER A 157 6.72 -3.68 -8.04
C SER A 157 5.47 -3.14 -7.34
N LEU A 158 4.30 -3.73 -7.60
CA LEU A 158 3.07 -3.39 -6.92
C LEU A 158 3.18 -3.59 -5.39
N LEU A 159 3.69 -4.73 -4.94
CA LEU A 159 3.89 -5.02 -3.51
C LEU A 159 4.91 -4.11 -2.86
N LEU A 160 6.05 -3.86 -3.51
CA LEU A 160 7.09 -2.99 -2.98
C LEU A 160 6.63 -1.54 -2.78
N ASN A 161 5.60 -1.09 -3.49
CA ASN A 161 5.01 0.23 -3.30
C ASN A 161 4.14 0.35 -2.03
N MET A 162 3.67 -0.77 -1.47
CA MET A 162 2.73 -0.78 -0.33
C MET A 162 3.28 -1.46 0.92
N LEU A 163 4.13 -2.47 0.77
CA LEU A 163 4.72 -3.22 1.89
C LEU A 163 5.50 -2.34 2.88
N PRO A 164 6.31 -1.33 2.47
CA PRO A 164 7.07 -0.55 3.44
C PRO A 164 6.17 0.18 4.46
N ALA A 165 5.13 0.87 3.97
CA ALA A 165 4.16 1.55 4.81
C ALA A 165 3.36 0.57 5.68
N LEU A 166 2.93 -0.56 5.10
CA LEU A 166 2.17 -1.57 5.84
C LEU A 166 3.02 -2.22 6.96
N THR A 167 4.31 -2.44 6.71
CA THR A 167 5.26 -3.07 7.65
C THR A 167 5.43 -2.26 8.93
N VAL A 168 5.56 -0.93 8.80
CA VAL A 168 5.67 -0.03 9.96
C VAL A 168 4.33 0.21 10.65
N GLY A 169 3.23 -0.26 10.05
CA GLY A 169 1.91 -0.22 10.65
C GLY A 169 1.02 0.93 10.21
N CYS A 170 1.37 1.61 9.11
CA CYS A 170 0.41 2.48 8.42
C CYS A 170 -0.73 1.63 7.83
N SER A 171 -1.91 2.23 7.66
CA SER A 171 -2.87 1.71 6.69
C SER A 171 -2.56 2.27 5.31
N VAL A 172 -2.80 1.49 4.26
CA VAL A 172 -2.48 1.86 2.89
C VAL A 172 -3.73 1.90 2.02
N ILE A 173 -3.87 2.95 1.23
CA ILE A 173 -4.80 3.03 0.09
C ILE A 173 -3.94 2.94 -1.17
N SER A 174 -3.95 1.77 -1.81
CA SER A 174 -3.23 1.46 -3.03
C SER A 174 -4.08 1.80 -4.24
N PHE A 175 -3.74 2.87 -4.94
CA PHE A 175 -4.44 3.33 -6.13
C PHE A 175 -3.70 2.88 -7.39
N ASN A 176 -4.45 2.29 -8.31
CA ASN A 176 -3.93 1.58 -9.48
C ASN A 176 -4.64 2.06 -10.75
N GLU A 177 -3.92 2.11 -11.85
CA GLU A 177 -4.47 2.45 -13.16
C GLU A 177 -4.28 1.26 -14.09
N GLU A 178 -3.20 1.20 -14.88
CA GLU A 178 -2.98 0.12 -15.84
C GLU A 178 -2.81 -1.25 -15.18
N ASN A 179 -2.15 -1.30 -14.02
CA ASN A 179 -1.93 -2.51 -13.23
C ASN A 179 -3.15 -2.94 -12.38
N SER A 180 -4.34 -2.35 -12.60
CA SER A 180 -5.53 -2.59 -11.78
C SER A 180 -6.00 -4.04 -11.74
N VAL A 181 -5.92 -4.78 -12.85
CA VAL A 181 -6.35 -6.19 -12.88
C VAL A 181 -5.51 -7.03 -11.92
N LEU A 182 -4.19 -6.81 -11.92
CA LEU A 182 -3.24 -7.48 -11.03
C LEU A 182 -3.50 -7.10 -9.57
N ALA A 183 -3.69 -5.81 -9.30
CA ALA A 183 -3.95 -5.31 -7.95
C ALA A 183 -5.28 -5.81 -7.38
N LEU A 184 -6.34 -5.83 -8.18
CA LEU A 184 -7.66 -6.30 -7.75
C LEU A 184 -7.72 -7.83 -7.64
N LYS A 185 -6.83 -8.58 -8.31
CA LYS A 185 -6.62 -10.01 -8.01
C LYS A 185 -5.93 -10.19 -6.66
N LEU A 186 -4.93 -9.37 -6.33
CA LEU A 186 -4.24 -9.40 -5.03
C LEU A 186 -5.19 -9.16 -3.85
N ALA A 187 -6.29 -8.43 -4.04
CA ALA A 187 -7.32 -8.28 -3.03
C ALA A 187 -7.94 -9.62 -2.56
N GLU A 188 -7.93 -10.67 -3.39
CA GLU A 188 -8.35 -12.02 -2.98
C GLU A 188 -7.37 -12.64 -1.97
N ASP A 189 -6.08 -12.43 -2.15
CA ASP A 189 -5.06 -12.94 -1.23
C ASP A 189 -5.09 -12.16 0.09
N ILE A 190 -5.23 -10.84 0.01
CA ILE A 190 -5.35 -9.95 1.18
C ILE A 190 -6.58 -10.33 2.03
N ASN A 191 -7.70 -10.64 1.39
CA ASN A 191 -8.92 -11.04 2.09
C ASN A 191 -8.76 -12.38 2.83
N ASN A 192 -7.87 -13.25 2.36
CA ASN A 192 -7.61 -14.57 2.94
C ASN A 192 -6.36 -14.60 3.83
N SER A 193 -5.73 -13.44 4.09
CA SER A 193 -4.49 -13.33 4.86
C SER A 193 -4.67 -12.79 6.28
N ASP A 194 -5.90 -12.73 6.80
CA ASP A 194 -6.23 -12.20 8.13
C ASP A 194 -5.81 -10.73 8.37
N LEU A 195 -5.58 -9.98 7.30
CA LEU A 195 -5.28 -8.55 7.41
C LEU A 195 -6.53 -7.80 7.91
N PRO A 196 -6.43 -6.95 8.95
CA PRO A 196 -7.58 -6.18 9.43
C PRO A 196 -8.22 -5.37 8.30
N GLY A 197 -9.55 -5.39 8.25
CA GLY A 197 -10.31 -4.66 7.25
C GLY A 197 -9.95 -3.17 7.24
N GLY A 198 -9.41 -2.69 6.12
CA GLY A 198 -8.99 -1.31 5.94
C GLY A 198 -7.49 -1.07 6.14
N ALA A 199 -6.72 -2.02 6.66
CA ALA A 199 -5.27 -1.88 6.77
C ALA A 199 -4.60 -1.80 5.39
N LEU A 200 -5.11 -2.54 4.41
CA LEU A 200 -4.77 -2.40 2.99
C LEU A 200 -6.05 -2.32 2.18
N ASN A 201 -6.19 -1.25 1.40
CA ASN A 201 -7.31 -1.01 0.49
C ASN A 201 -6.75 -0.95 -0.93
N ILE A 202 -7.39 -1.65 -1.87
CA ILE A 202 -6.99 -1.64 -3.27
C ILE A 202 -8.09 -0.96 -4.09
N MET A 203 -7.71 0.07 -4.83
CA MET A 203 -8.61 0.85 -5.67
C MET A 203 -8.06 0.97 -7.08
N SER A 204 -8.95 0.98 -8.07
CA SER A 204 -8.63 1.30 -9.46
C SER A 204 -9.25 2.63 -9.89
N GLY A 205 -8.64 3.33 -10.83
CA GLY A 205 -9.27 4.52 -11.40
C GLY A 205 -8.35 5.27 -12.35
N LYS A 206 -8.63 6.57 -12.50
CA LYS A 206 -7.79 7.53 -13.21
C LYS A 206 -7.39 8.62 -12.25
N PHE A 207 -6.10 8.68 -11.90
CA PHE A 207 -5.59 9.58 -10.88
C PHE A 207 -5.80 11.05 -11.26
N GLU A 208 -5.64 11.38 -12.55
CA GLU A 208 -5.87 12.72 -13.12
C GLU A 208 -7.24 13.32 -12.73
N LEU A 209 -8.26 12.48 -12.55
CA LEU A 209 -9.62 12.91 -12.20
C LEU A 209 -9.80 13.19 -10.71
N LEU A 210 -8.85 12.78 -9.87
CA LEU A 210 -8.96 12.76 -8.40
C LEU A 210 -7.79 13.46 -7.70
N ILE A 211 -6.85 14.06 -8.44
CA ILE A 211 -5.65 14.70 -7.86
C ILE A 211 -6.03 15.71 -6.79
N GLU A 212 -6.95 16.62 -7.10
CA GLU A 212 -7.38 17.67 -6.18
C GLU A 212 -8.01 17.06 -4.92
N ASP A 213 -8.85 16.05 -5.07
CA ASP A 213 -9.56 15.41 -3.97
C ASP A 213 -8.63 14.66 -3.02
N ILE A 214 -7.69 13.90 -3.58
CA ILE A 214 -6.74 13.09 -2.81
C ILE A 214 -5.71 14.00 -2.13
N SER A 215 -5.12 14.95 -2.87
CA SER A 215 -4.05 15.81 -2.33
C SER A 215 -4.55 16.78 -1.26
N ASN A 216 -5.81 17.24 -1.32
CA ASN A 216 -6.43 18.06 -0.28
C ASN A 216 -6.97 17.25 0.92
N HIS A 217 -7.06 15.92 0.83
CA HIS A 217 -7.66 15.13 1.90
C HIS A 217 -6.81 15.17 3.17
N VAL A 218 -7.31 15.78 4.24
CA VAL A 218 -6.53 16.06 5.47
C VAL A 218 -6.20 14.82 6.28
N GLU A 219 -7.01 13.78 6.16
CA GLU A 219 -6.84 12.50 6.88
C GLU A 219 -5.85 11.54 6.21
N ILE A 220 -5.35 11.87 5.01
CA ILE A 220 -4.23 11.16 4.41
C ILE A 220 -2.97 11.83 4.98
N THR A 221 -2.14 11.11 5.74
CA THR A 221 -0.95 11.70 6.37
C THR A 221 0.23 11.76 5.41
N ALA A 222 0.32 10.81 4.49
CA ALA A 222 1.37 10.78 3.49
C ALA A 222 0.90 10.25 2.12
N MET A 223 1.53 10.74 1.06
CA MET A 223 1.40 10.19 -0.29
C MET A 223 2.76 9.69 -0.77
N ALA A 224 2.82 8.45 -1.26
CA ALA A 224 3.95 7.92 -2.00
C ALA A 224 3.55 7.74 -3.47
N ILE A 225 4.25 8.44 -4.36
CA ILE A 225 3.93 8.50 -5.78
C ILE A 225 5.05 7.80 -6.54
N TYR A 226 4.75 6.62 -7.07
CA TYR A 226 5.67 5.78 -7.87
C TYR A 226 5.39 5.89 -9.37
N LYS A 227 4.17 6.29 -9.75
CA LYS A 227 3.85 6.65 -11.12
C LYS A 227 4.60 7.92 -11.52
N GLU A 228 5.16 7.92 -12.72
CA GLU A 228 5.62 9.16 -13.33
C GLU A 228 4.42 10.09 -13.60
N ILE A 229 4.49 11.29 -13.05
CA ILE A 229 3.46 12.33 -13.16
C ILE A 229 4.08 13.63 -13.68
N HIS A 230 3.27 14.47 -14.33
CA HIS A 230 3.70 15.73 -14.90
C HIS A 230 4.11 16.74 -13.82
N ASN A 231 4.92 17.72 -14.18
CA ASN A 231 5.38 18.74 -13.22
C ASN A 231 4.23 19.59 -12.67
N ASP A 232 3.20 19.85 -13.46
CA ASP A 232 2.02 20.61 -13.01
C ASP A 232 1.23 19.82 -11.95
N GLU A 233 1.11 18.50 -12.12
CA GLU A 233 0.50 17.61 -11.12
C GLU A 233 1.33 17.56 -9.83
N LYS A 234 2.67 17.46 -9.94
CA LYS A 234 3.56 17.52 -8.77
C LYS A 234 3.42 18.83 -8.01
N THR A 235 3.31 19.95 -8.73
CA THR A 235 3.14 21.28 -8.13
C THR A 235 1.80 21.36 -7.40
N MET A 236 0.70 20.98 -8.07
CA MET A 236 -0.64 20.95 -7.47
C MET A 236 -0.70 20.09 -6.21
N ILE A 237 -0.10 18.89 -6.25
CA ILE A 237 -0.08 17.98 -5.09
C ILE A 237 0.65 18.63 -3.91
N LYS A 238 1.82 19.26 -4.15
CA LYS A 238 2.60 19.93 -3.10
C LYS A 238 1.86 21.14 -2.53
N GLU A 239 1.24 21.97 -3.38
CA GLU A 239 0.45 23.12 -2.95
C GLU A 239 -0.73 22.70 -2.08
N ASN A 240 -1.50 21.70 -2.50
CA ASN A 240 -2.61 21.18 -1.72
C ASN A 240 -2.15 20.51 -0.41
N ALA A 241 -1.06 19.75 -0.46
CA ALA A 241 -0.49 19.11 0.73
C ALA A 241 0.00 20.12 1.77
N SER A 242 0.50 21.28 1.34
CA SER A 242 0.97 22.34 2.25
C SER A 242 -0.12 22.86 3.20
N LYS A 243 -1.39 22.82 2.78
CA LYS A 243 -2.55 23.25 3.58
C LYS A 243 -2.79 22.37 4.81
N SER A 244 -2.34 21.12 4.77
CA SER A 244 -2.47 20.15 5.87
C SER A 244 -1.12 19.62 6.37
N LEU A 245 0.00 20.15 5.86
CA LEU A 245 1.36 19.65 6.09
C LEU A 245 1.52 18.14 5.84
N LYS A 246 0.75 17.59 4.90
CA LYS A 246 0.81 16.18 4.49
C LYS A 246 2.17 15.89 3.84
N ARG A 247 2.79 14.77 4.17
CA ARG A 247 4.09 14.38 3.61
C ARG A 247 3.93 13.84 2.20
N ILE A 248 4.73 14.33 1.24
CA ILE A 248 4.69 13.88 -0.16
C ILE A 248 6.04 13.32 -0.55
N PHE A 249 6.04 12.06 -1.00
CA PHE A 249 7.23 11.37 -1.48
C PHE A 249 7.04 11.02 -2.95
N ILE A 250 7.92 11.55 -3.80
CA ILE A 250 7.97 11.21 -5.23
C ILE A 250 9.09 10.19 -5.39
N ASN A 251 8.75 9.00 -5.88
CA ASN A 251 9.64 7.85 -6.04
C ASN A 251 10.49 7.55 -4.78
N PRO A 252 9.86 7.34 -3.59
CA PRO A 252 10.62 6.94 -2.42
C PRO A 252 11.28 5.56 -2.63
N PRO A 253 12.32 5.22 -1.83
CA PRO A 253 12.91 3.89 -1.85
C PRO A 253 11.86 2.80 -1.62
N THR A 254 12.01 1.68 -2.31
CA THR A 254 11.06 0.56 -2.30
C THR A 254 11.62 -0.72 -1.70
N MET A 255 12.94 -0.78 -1.48
CA MET A 255 13.65 -1.95 -0.94
C MET A 255 14.52 -1.55 0.24
N GLY A 256 14.80 -2.52 1.10
CA GLY A 256 15.70 -2.32 2.23
C GLY A 256 15.06 -1.55 3.38
N LEU A 257 15.86 -1.26 4.40
CA LEU A 257 15.41 -0.58 5.61
C LEU A 257 15.01 0.87 5.30
N GLU A 258 15.69 1.50 4.35
CA GLU A 258 15.49 2.88 3.91
C GLU A 258 14.09 3.11 3.33
N ALA A 259 13.46 2.07 2.77
CA ALA A 259 12.08 2.13 2.28
C ALA A 259 11.05 2.36 3.39
N LEU A 260 11.39 2.05 4.65
CA LEU A 260 10.50 2.25 5.79
C LEU A 260 10.48 3.71 6.26
N PHE A 261 11.59 4.44 6.10
CA PHE A 261 11.80 5.77 6.69
C PHE A 261 10.78 6.85 6.25
N PRO A 262 10.30 6.87 4.99
CA PRO A 262 9.25 7.81 4.59
C PRO A 262 7.97 7.67 5.41
N PHE A 263 7.70 6.50 5.98
CA PHE A 263 6.41 6.14 6.58
C PHE A 263 6.40 6.13 8.11
N ILE A 264 7.48 6.63 8.72
CA ILE A 264 7.64 6.72 10.18
C ILE A 264 7.93 8.15 10.62
N GLU A 265 7.70 8.40 11.90
CA GLU A 265 8.03 9.65 12.59
C GLU A 265 8.64 9.38 13.95
N THR A 266 9.72 10.10 14.26
CA THR A 266 10.41 9.97 15.53
C THR A 266 9.63 10.67 16.63
N LYS A 267 9.33 9.95 17.70
CA LYS A 267 8.82 10.46 18.95
C LYS A 267 9.84 10.22 20.06
N THR A 268 10.21 11.30 20.73
CA THR A 268 11.19 11.25 21.82
C THR A 268 10.49 11.32 23.17
N VAL A 269 10.68 10.29 24.00
CA VAL A 269 10.17 10.22 25.36
C VAL A 269 11.32 10.43 26.34
N TRP A 270 11.08 11.28 27.33
CA TRP A 270 11.99 11.51 28.44
C TRP A 270 11.39 10.89 29.69
N HIS A 271 12.06 9.87 30.24
CA HIS A 271 11.64 9.21 31.47
C HIS A 271 12.68 9.44 32.57
N PRO A 272 12.30 9.91 33.77
CA PRO A 272 13.23 10.02 34.88
C PRO A 272 13.92 8.68 35.17
N LYS A 273 15.21 8.72 35.47
CA LYS A 273 16.02 7.57 35.83
C LYS A 273 16.56 7.77 37.24
N GLY A 274 16.33 6.81 38.14
CA GLY A 274 17.02 6.78 39.43
C GLY A 274 18.52 6.51 39.25
N ARG A 275 19.36 7.12 40.09
CA ARG A 275 20.80 6.86 40.11
C ARG A 275 21.13 5.45 40.57
#